data_AF-T0ZNS9-F1
#
_entry.id   AF-T0ZNS9-F1
#
_cell.length_a   1.000
_cell.length_b   1.000
_cell.length_c   1.000
_cell.angle_alpha   90.00
_cell.angle_beta   90.00
_cell.angle_gamma   90.00
#
_symmetry.space_group_name_H-M   'P 1'
#
loop_
_entity.id
_entity.type
_entity.pdbx_description
1 polymer ?
#
loop_
_entity_poly.entity_id
_entity_poly.type
_entity_poly.pdbx_seq_one_letter_code
_entity_poly.pdbx_strand_id
1 'polypeptide(L)'
;MDAYWTEINASSNPGRLSDAGMTYDASAGYVVLFGGMTYYNSGIEWNCTNSTWTYRAGVWTNLSIPGPPTQLACSPLMAFDPSTGSVIAYLYPNAAPNSVPSTLMTWEFANGTWTNLNVSSPRIDVGTMAYYAPAKAVVLVGVERIGRQRI
;
A
#
# COMPACT_ATOMS: atom_id res chain seq x y z
N MET A 1 8.22 30.67 9.04
CA MET A 1 7.07 30.13 8.31
C MET A 1 6.28 29.33 9.33
N ASP A 2 5.07 29.76 9.63
CA ASP A 2 4.23 29.06 10.60
C ASP A 2 3.48 27.95 9.86
N ALA A 3 3.80 26.70 10.19
CA ALA A 3 3.14 25.54 9.63
C ALA A 3 1.91 25.22 10.48
N TYR A 4 0.72 25.27 9.88
CA TYR A 4 -0.54 24.87 10.50
C TYR A 4 -1.16 23.71 9.74
N TRP A 5 -1.76 22.78 10.48
CA TRP A 5 -2.56 21.71 9.89
C TRP A 5 -3.91 22.25 9.44
N THR A 6 -4.35 21.83 8.26
CA THR A 6 -5.70 22.11 7.75
C THR A 6 -6.38 20.80 7.42
N GLU A 7 -7.58 20.59 7.96
CA GLU A 7 -8.40 19.44 7.63
C GLU A 7 -9.04 19.61 6.24
N ILE A 8 -8.97 18.57 5.42
CA ILE A 8 -9.61 18.54 4.10
C ILE A 8 -10.91 17.74 4.22
N ASN A 9 -12.03 18.46 4.26
CA ASN A 9 -13.36 17.87 4.29
C ASN A 9 -13.86 17.60 2.85
N ALA A 10 -13.47 16.45 2.31
CA ALA A 10 -13.93 16.01 0.99
C ALA A 10 -15.27 15.23 1.09
N SER A 11 -16.23 15.58 0.22
CA SER A 11 -17.55 14.92 0.15
C SER A 11 -17.48 13.45 -0.28
N SER A 12 -16.47 13.10 -1.09
CA SER A 12 -16.06 11.74 -1.39
C SER A 12 -14.70 11.51 -0.74
N ASN A 13 -14.55 10.41 0.01
CA ASN A 13 -13.31 10.06 0.70
C ASN A 13 -13.21 8.53 0.85
N PRO A 14 -12.00 7.99 1.08
CA PRO A 14 -11.78 6.54 1.25
C PRO A 14 -12.45 5.90 2.47
N GLY A 15 -13.16 6.67 3.30
CA GLY A 15 -13.72 6.21 4.56
C GLY A 15 -12.67 6.06 5.66
N ARG A 16 -13.06 5.40 6.75
CA ARG A 16 -12.17 5.12 7.89
C ARG A 16 -11.30 3.91 7.56
N LEU A 17 -10.04 4.16 7.21
CA LEU A 17 -9.03 3.14 6.94
C LEU A 17 -7.86 3.28 7.91
N SER A 18 -7.48 2.20 8.60
CA SER A 18 -6.18 2.11 9.27
C SER A 18 -5.19 1.37 8.39
N ASP A 19 -3.90 1.63 8.59
CA ASP A 19 -2.79 0.88 7.97
C ASP A 19 -2.77 0.91 6.43
N ALA A 20 -3.52 1.82 5.82
CA ALA A 20 -3.47 2.06 4.37
C ALA A 20 -2.09 2.59 3.97
N GLY A 21 -1.62 2.13 2.80
CA GLY A 21 -0.40 2.64 2.19
C GLY A 21 -0.72 3.94 1.45
N MET A 22 0.13 4.95 1.60
CA MET A 22 -0.04 6.23 0.91
C MET A 22 1.30 6.83 0.48
N THR A 23 1.40 7.28 -0.76
CA THR A 23 2.58 7.98 -1.28
C THR A 23 2.20 9.00 -2.35
N TYR A 24 3.06 9.99 -2.59
CA TYR A 24 2.92 10.91 -3.71
C TYR A 24 3.53 10.31 -4.98
N ASP A 25 2.72 10.19 -6.04
CA ASP A 25 3.19 9.88 -7.38
C ASP A 25 3.57 11.19 -8.08
N ALA A 26 4.88 11.47 -8.13
CA ALA A 26 5.36 12.71 -8.70
C ALA A 26 5.30 12.73 -10.23
N SER A 27 5.20 11.57 -10.90
CA SER A 27 5.06 11.52 -12.35
C SER A 27 3.63 11.91 -12.77
N ALA A 28 2.64 11.47 -11.99
CA ALA A 28 1.23 11.67 -12.28
C ALA A 28 0.62 12.90 -11.55
N GLY A 29 1.29 13.43 -10.54
CA GLY A 29 0.90 14.66 -9.85
C GLY A 29 -0.29 14.49 -8.90
N TYR A 30 -0.39 13.34 -8.23
CA TYR A 30 -1.40 13.06 -7.22
C TYR A 30 -0.86 12.15 -6.12
N VAL A 31 -1.53 12.16 -4.97
CA VAL A 31 -1.30 11.15 -3.92
C VAL A 31 -2.07 9.89 -4.28
N VAL A 32 -1.45 8.73 -4.10
CA VAL A 32 -2.08 7.40 -4.18
C VAL A 32 -2.27 6.88 -2.77
N LEU A 33 -3.49 6.44 -2.45
CA LEU A 33 -3.82 5.66 -1.27
C LEU A 33 -4.30 4.28 -1.72
N PHE A 34 -3.76 3.22 -1.11
CA PHE A 34 -4.13 1.86 -1.41
C PHE A 34 -4.35 1.04 -0.15
N GLY A 35 -5.42 0.24 -0.20
CA GLY A 35 -5.72 -0.76 0.80
C GLY A 35 -6.00 -0.20 2.20
N GLY A 36 -5.65 -0.99 3.21
CA GLY A 36 -5.91 -0.72 4.62
C GLY A 36 -6.98 -1.63 5.21
N MET A 37 -7.11 -1.56 6.54
CA MET A 37 -8.16 -2.23 7.30
C MET A 37 -9.36 -1.30 7.49
N THR A 38 -10.55 -1.81 7.20
CA THR A 38 -11.81 -1.11 7.46
C THR A 38 -12.29 -1.41 8.87
N TYR A 39 -12.79 -0.37 9.55
CA TYR A 39 -13.36 -0.53 10.89
C TYR A 39 -14.87 -0.83 10.81
N TYR A 40 -15.28 -2.01 11.27
CA TYR A 40 -16.70 -2.34 11.48
C TYR A 40 -17.05 -2.29 12.98
N ASN A 41 -18.10 -1.53 13.31
CA ASN A 41 -18.60 -1.32 14.68
C ASN A 41 -19.16 -2.59 15.38
N SER A 42 -19.14 -3.77 14.74
CA SER A 42 -19.82 -4.99 15.21
C SER A 42 -18.93 -6.08 15.82
N GLY A 43 -17.62 -5.82 15.99
CA GLY A 43 -16.72 -6.72 16.70
C GLY A 43 -16.00 -7.76 15.83
N ILE A 44 -14.67 -7.79 15.96
CA ILE A 44 -13.70 -8.85 15.59
C ILE A 44 -13.79 -9.42 14.16
N GLU A 45 -13.98 -8.59 13.15
CA GLU A 45 -13.59 -8.98 11.79
C GLU A 45 -12.72 -7.88 11.17
N TRP A 46 -11.41 -8.14 11.14
CA TRP A 46 -10.44 -7.33 10.40
C TRP A 46 -10.71 -7.55 8.91
N ASN A 47 -11.46 -6.65 8.29
CA ASN A 47 -11.70 -6.71 6.85
C ASN A 47 -10.74 -5.76 6.14
N CYS A 48 -10.08 -6.26 5.11
CA CYS A 48 -9.14 -5.48 4.33
C CYS A 48 -9.84 -4.98 3.07
N THR A 49 -9.44 -3.82 2.58
CA THR A 49 -9.85 -3.34 1.26
C THR A 49 -8.66 -3.40 0.32
N ASN A 50 -8.90 -3.55 -0.98
CA ASN A 50 -7.92 -3.31 -2.04
C ASN A 50 -8.31 -2.12 -2.90
N SER A 51 -9.13 -1.21 -2.37
CA SER A 51 -9.51 0.00 -3.07
C SER A 51 -8.28 0.88 -3.32
N THR A 52 -8.25 1.49 -4.51
CA THR A 52 -7.23 2.47 -4.90
C THR A 52 -7.88 3.83 -5.03
N TRP A 53 -7.35 4.81 -4.30
CA TRP A 53 -7.82 6.18 -4.31
C TRP A 53 -6.70 7.11 -4.74
N THR A 54 -7.04 8.13 -5.51
CA THR A 54 -6.13 9.24 -5.80
C THR A 54 -6.63 10.52 -5.17
N TYR A 55 -5.71 11.37 -4.74
CA TYR A 55 -6.01 12.70 -4.23
C TYR A 55 -5.28 13.75 -5.05
N ARG A 56 -6.06 14.69 -5.60
CA ARG A 56 -5.56 15.83 -6.37
C ARG A 56 -6.41 17.06 -6.08
N ALA A 57 -5.75 18.15 -5.70
CA ALA A 57 -6.37 19.46 -5.51
C ALA A 57 -7.66 19.44 -4.65
N GLY A 58 -7.63 18.77 -3.49
CA GLY A 58 -8.78 18.71 -2.57
C GLY A 58 -9.78 17.60 -2.84
N VAL A 59 -9.61 16.82 -3.92
CA VAL A 59 -10.59 15.82 -4.35
C VAL A 59 -10.00 14.42 -4.27
N TRP A 60 -10.66 13.55 -3.50
CA TRP A 60 -10.43 12.10 -3.55
C TRP A 60 -11.26 11.45 -4.66
N THR A 61 -10.63 10.57 -5.45
CA THR A 61 -11.27 9.80 -6.51
C THR A 61 -10.99 8.32 -6.32
N ASN A 62 -12.03 7.50 -6.23
CA ASN A 62 -11.87 6.04 -6.26
C ASN A 62 -11.67 5.61 -7.71
N LEU A 63 -10.57 4.93 -8.01
CA LEU A 63 -10.27 4.51 -9.38
C LEU A 63 -11.14 3.33 -9.85
N SER A 64 -11.74 2.56 -8.94
CA SER A 64 -12.56 1.37 -9.27
C SER A 64 -11.90 0.40 -10.26
N ILE A 65 -10.59 0.23 -10.13
CA ILE A 65 -9.76 -0.63 -10.99
C ILE A 65 -9.52 -2.00 -10.35
N PRO A 66 -9.23 -3.04 -11.16
CA PRO A 66 -8.63 -4.26 -10.66
C PRO A 66 -7.33 -3.93 -9.92
N GLY A 67 -7.16 -4.51 -8.74
CA GLY A 67 -5.99 -4.30 -7.91
C GLY A 67 -5.45 -5.61 -7.36
N PRO A 68 -4.40 -5.53 -6.54
CA PRO A 68 -3.87 -6.67 -5.82
C PRO A 68 -4.93 -7.41 -4.98
N PRO A 69 -4.69 -8.68 -4.61
CA PRO A 69 -5.61 -9.46 -3.80
C PRO A 69 -5.91 -8.78 -2.45
N THR A 70 -7.20 -8.64 -2.12
CA THR A 70 -7.68 -7.99 -0.90
C THR A 70 -7.03 -8.52 0.38
N GLN A 71 -6.77 -9.82 0.46
CA GLN A 71 -6.15 -10.47 1.63
C GLN A 71 -4.70 -10.02 1.92
N LEU A 72 -4.03 -9.36 0.96
CA LEU A 72 -2.66 -8.85 1.10
C LEU A 72 -2.61 -7.34 1.31
N ALA A 73 -3.75 -6.67 1.17
CA ALA A 73 -3.86 -5.22 1.14
C ALA A 73 -4.19 -4.62 2.51
N CYS A 74 -4.05 -5.38 3.59
CA CYS A 74 -4.40 -4.92 4.93
C CYS A 74 -3.42 -3.87 5.48
N SER A 75 -2.13 -4.03 5.17
CA SER A 75 -1.06 -3.14 5.66
C SER A 75 0.03 -2.93 4.60
N PRO A 76 -0.33 -2.44 3.39
CA PRO A 76 0.59 -2.31 2.28
C PRO A 76 1.67 -1.27 2.56
N LEU A 77 2.90 -1.57 2.16
CA LEU A 77 4.01 -0.61 2.16
C LEU A 77 4.14 -0.02 0.77
N MET A 78 4.35 1.29 0.65
CA MET A 78 4.42 1.96 -0.64
C MET A 78 5.55 2.97 -0.68
N ALA A 79 6.23 3.05 -1.82
CA ALA A 79 7.18 4.10 -2.12
C ALA A 79 7.13 4.45 -3.61
N PHE A 80 7.33 5.74 -3.93
CA PHE A 80 7.49 6.19 -5.31
C PHE A 80 8.92 5.93 -5.80
N ASP A 81 9.05 5.34 -6.98
CA ASP A 81 10.30 5.17 -7.70
C ASP A 81 10.41 6.22 -8.83
N PRO A 82 11.16 7.32 -8.62
CA PRO A 82 11.33 8.35 -9.65
C PRO A 82 12.15 7.87 -10.86
N SER A 83 12.84 6.73 -10.78
CA SER A 83 13.62 6.22 -11.91
C SER A 83 12.73 5.58 -12.99
N THR A 84 11.60 5.01 -12.57
CA THR A 84 10.57 4.43 -13.45
C THR A 84 9.33 5.32 -13.59
N GLY A 85 9.12 6.23 -12.64
CA GLY A 85 7.93 7.07 -12.58
C GLY A 85 6.71 6.35 -12.02
N SER A 86 6.92 5.28 -11.26
CA SER A 86 5.87 4.39 -10.75
C SER A 86 5.86 4.34 -9.23
N VAL A 87 4.74 3.91 -8.66
CA VAL A 87 4.67 3.55 -7.24
C VAL A 87 4.88 2.05 -7.08
N ILE A 88 5.80 1.67 -6.20
CA ILE A 88 6.03 0.27 -5.82
C ILE A 88 5.29 0.00 -4.51
N ALA A 89 4.48 -1.06 -4.51
CA ALA A 89 3.81 -1.58 -3.34
C ALA A 89 4.34 -2.97 -2.96
N TYR A 90 4.60 -3.16 -1.68
CA TYR A 90 4.85 -4.46 -1.08
C TYR A 90 3.67 -4.85 -0.18
N LEU A 91 3.14 -6.04 -0.40
CA LEU A 91 1.89 -6.54 0.15
C LEU A 91 2.13 -7.87 0.86
N TYR A 92 1.47 -8.07 1.99
CA TYR A 92 1.64 -9.28 2.79
C TYR A 92 0.38 -9.56 3.60
N PRO A 93 0.09 -10.85 3.91
CA PRO A 93 -1.09 -11.19 4.66
C PRO A 93 -0.91 -10.88 6.15
N ASN A 94 -1.85 -10.15 6.75
CA ASN A 94 -1.85 -9.91 8.20
C ASN A 94 -2.14 -11.19 9.01
N ALA A 95 -2.93 -12.13 8.47
CA ALA A 95 -3.41 -13.30 9.22
C ALA A 95 -3.37 -14.65 8.48
N ALA A 96 -3.10 -14.70 7.17
CA ALA A 96 -3.11 -15.97 6.42
C ALA A 96 -1.84 -16.81 6.68
N PRO A 97 -1.93 -18.16 6.65
CA PRO A 97 -0.76 -19.02 6.78
C PRO A 97 0.22 -18.77 5.63
N ASN A 98 1.42 -19.35 5.73
CA ASN A 98 2.56 -19.23 4.81
C ASN A 98 2.29 -19.67 3.34
N SER A 99 1.03 -19.80 2.91
CA SER A 99 0.57 -20.36 1.63
C SER A 99 0.51 -19.36 0.47
N VAL A 100 0.51 -18.05 0.71
CA VAL A 100 0.51 -17.06 -0.39
C VAL A 100 1.90 -17.05 -1.05
N PRO A 101 2.05 -17.33 -2.36
CA PRO A 101 3.35 -17.26 -3.03
C PRO A 101 4.04 -15.90 -2.86
N SER A 102 5.35 -15.90 -2.61
CA SER A 102 6.14 -14.66 -2.47
C SER A 102 6.13 -13.79 -3.73
N THR A 103 5.81 -14.36 -4.88
CA THR A 103 5.67 -13.66 -6.16
C THR A 103 4.44 -12.77 -6.24
N LEU A 104 3.45 -12.95 -5.36
CA LEU A 104 2.24 -12.11 -5.32
C LEU A 104 2.38 -10.84 -4.47
N MET A 105 3.54 -10.63 -3.86
CA MET A 105 3.74 -9.59 -2.84
C MET A 105 4.13 -8.23 -3.41
N THR A 106 4.77 -8.18 -4.58
CA THR A 106 5.29 -6.92 -5.12
C THR A 106 4.52 -6.50 -6.37
N TRP A 107 4.02 -5.27 -6.33
CA TRP A 107 3.19 -4.69 -7.38
C TRP A 107 3.70 -3.30 -7.76
N GLU A 108 3.53 -2.96 -9.02
CA GLU A 108 3.75 -1.63 -9.56
C GLU A 108 2.41 -0.97 -9.86
N PHE A 109 2.25 0.29 -9.45
CA PHE A 109 1.18 1.15 -9.89
C PHE A 109 1.75 2.24 -10.80
N ALA A 110 1.30 2.24 -12.05
CA ALA A 110 1.68 3.22 -13.05
C ALA A 110 0.49 3.48 -13.97
N ASN A 111 0.33 4.73 -14.41
CA ASN A 111 -0.72 5.12 -15.37
C ASN A 111 -2.13 4.64 -14.96
N GLY A 112 -2.44 4.70 -13.67
CA GLY A 112 -3.75 4.30 -13.15
C GLY A 112 -4.01 2.80 -13.11
N THR A 113 -2.99 1.95 -13.26
CA THR A 113 -3.14 0.49 -13.32
C THR A 113 -2.15 -0.21 -12.39
N TRP A 114 -2.61 -1.29 -11.76
CA TRP A 114 -1.76 -2.19 -10.97
C TRP A 114 -1.23 -3.35 -11.81
N THR A 115 0.07 -3.62 -11.73
CA THR A 115 0.73 -4.74 -12.38
C THR A 115 1.51 -5.54 -11.34
N ASN A 116 1.29 -6.86 -11.26
CA ASN A 116 2.11 -7.73 -10.42
C ASN A 116 3.49 -7.90 -11.06
N LEU A 117 4.56 -7.62 -10.32
CA LEU A 117 5.92 -7.74 -10.86
C LEU A 117 6.39 -9.20 -10.94
N ASN A 118 5.66 -10.14 -10.32
CA ASN A 118 5.93 -11.58 -10.32
C ASN A 118 7.36 -11.94 -9.86
N VAL A 119 7.92 -11.12 -8.97
CA VAL A 119 9.25 -11.32 -8.39
C VAL A 119 9.16 -11.93 -7.00
N SER A 120 10.00 -12.93 -6.72
CA SER A 120 10.08 -13.51 -5.38
C SER A 120 10.57 -12.46 -4.39
N SER A 121 9.75 -12.14 -3.40
CA SER A 121 10.02 -11.10 -2.40
C SER A 121 10.23 -11.73 -1.02
N PRO A 122 11.08 -11.14 -0.16
CA PRO A 122 11.24 -11.62 1.22
C PRO A 122 9.90 -11.54 1.95
N ARG A 123 9.68 -12.38 2.97
CA ARG A 123 8.48 -12.31 3.82
C ARG A 123 8.77 -11.51 5.08
N ILE A 124 8.18 -10.33 5.17
CA ILE A 124 8.24 -9.50 6.37
C ILE A 124 6.86 -9.33 6.99
N ASP A 125 6.80 -9.12 8.30
CA ASP A 125 5.55 -8.85 9.02
C ASP A 125 5.27 -7.37 9.20
N VAL A 126 6.33 -6.56 9.29
CA VAL A 126 6.26 -5.11 9.45
C VAL A 126 7.50 -4.53 8.80
N GLY A 127 7.36 -3.38 8.12
CA GLY A 127 8.48 -2.71 7.52
C GLY A 127 8.16 -1.32 7.01
N THR A 128 9.10 -0.80 6.23
CA THR A 128 8.98 0.48 5.53
C THR A 128 9.69 0.40 4.19
N MET A 129 9.26 1.24 3.25
CA MET A 129 9.86 1.35 1.93
C MET A 129 10.29 2.79 1.67
N ALA A 130 11.45 2.96 1.05
CA ALA A 130 11.95 4.25 0.63
C ALA A 130 12.79 4.14 -0.65
N TYR A 131 12.79 5.18 -1.47
CA TYR A 131 13.66 5.24 -2.63
C TYR A 131 15.09 5.64 -2.23
N TYR A 132 16.07 4.91 -2.74
CA TYR A 132 17.49 5.15 -2.57
C TYR A 132 18.13 5.60 -3.90
N ALA A 133 18.26 6.92 -4.04
CA ALA A 133 18.71 7.56 -5.28
C ALA A 133 20.07 7.08 -5.82
N PRO A 134 21.12 6.85 -5.00
CA PRO A 134 22.41 6.38 -5.51
C PRO A 134 22.36 5.04 -6.23
N ALA A 135 21.47 4.12 -5.83
CA ALA A 135 21.30 2.83 -6.51
C ALA A 135 20.11 2.78 -7.47
N LYS A 136 19.30 3.85 -7.54
CA LYS A 136 18.03 3.89 -8.29
C LYS A 136 17.14 2.70 -7.95
N ALA A 137 16.93 2.49 -6.66
CA ALA A 137 16.19 1.34 -6.16
C ALA A 137 15.25 1.74 -5.02
N VAL A 138 14.13 1.04 -4.93
CA VAL A 138 13.30 1.06 -3.72
C VAL A 138 13.85 0.03 -2.74
N VAL A 139 14.17 0.50 -1.53
CA VAL A 139 14.69 -0.32 -0.44
C VAL A 139 13.54 -0.67 0.49
N LEU A 140 13.44 -1.96 0.81
CA LEU A 140 12.53 -2.51 1.81
C LEU A 140 13.35 -2.87 3.07
N VAL A 141 12.92 -2.38 4.22
CA VAL A 141 13.48 -2.77 5.52
C VAL A 141 12.35 -3.24 6.41
N GLY A 142 12.49 -4.39 7.05
CA GLY A 142 11.46 -4.96 7.91
C GLY A 142 11.94 -6.12 8.74
N VAL A 143 11.06 -6.58 9.62
CA VAL A 143 11.29 -7.78 10.43
C VAL A 143 10.79 -9.01 9.70
N GLU A 144 11.65 -10.03 9.62
CA GLU A 144 11.28 -11.30 9.01
C GLU A 144 10.18 -11.99 9.83
N ARG A 145 9.20 -12.56 9.13
CA ARG A 145 8.21 -13.43 9.75
C ARG A 145 8.88 -14.76 10.10
N ILE A 146 9.45 -14.87 11.30
CA ILE A 146 9.92 -16.16 11.81
C ILE A 146 8.68 -17.02 12.07
N GLY A 147 8.55 -18.11 11.33
CA GLY A 147 7.44 -19.04 11.53
C GLY A 147 7.38 -19.47 12.99
N ARG A 148 6.24 -19.29 13.67
CA ARG A 148 5.97 -19.98 14.93
C ARG A 148 6.05 -21.48 14.64
N GLN A 149 7.20 -22.12 14.91
CA GLN A 149 7.18 -23.54 15.18
C GLN A 149 6.37 -23.68 16.47
N ARG A 150 5.18 -24.28 16.34
CA ARG A 150 4.45 -24.78 17.51
C ARG A 150 5.35 -25.83 18.14
N ILE A 151 5.81 -25.57 19.36
CA ILE A 151 6.25 -26.61 20.31
C ILE A 151 5.00 -27.35 20.75
#